data_AF-A0A7Y9FPG7-F1
#
_entry.id   AF-A0A7Y9FPG7-F1
#
_cell.length_a   1.000
_cell.length_b   1.000
_cell.length_c   1.000
_cell.angle_alpha   90.00
_cell.angle_beta   90.00
_cell.angle_gamma   90.00
#
_symmetry.space_group_name_H-M   'P 1'
#
loop_
_entity.id
_entity.type
_entity.pdbx_description
1 polymer ?
#
loop_
_entity_poly.entity_id
_entity_poly.type
_entity_poly.pdbx_seq_one_letter_code
_entity_poly.pdbx_strand_id
1 'polypeptide(L)'
;MRNTGWIAGAILACLASGAPAVAQDVKAGVDAWGRGDFAGAVSQWRGPAVAGDADAQFNLGQAYKLGRGVAPDSALAESWFRKAALQGHPQAEDNYGFALFQAGRKAEAAPWLEKTVRRGEPRGQLVLGTMLFNGDGVPRDYPRAYALMTLASRAGLKSASETLAQMDQYITPADRERGTALAQRYASDLRTGPMAGDRNGMMTAETRTQRPAAAPAPAPSRPKPAPAQLSPDRPVADRIVPHATRPAPVRPKPVATASGGAWKIQLGAFSTQANAQTQWSRVRGKLGNAQPVYAKAGSVIRLQASGFASKAAAQQACAASGVPCVVVGP
;
A
#
# COMPACT_ATOMS: atom_id res chain seq x y z
N MET A 1 -32.56 64.10 -65.44
CA MET A 1 -32.17 62.75 -65.92
C MET A 1 -31.03 62.25 -65.05
N ARG A 2 -31.05 60.96 -64.71
CA ARG A 2 -30.16 60.15 -63.83
C ARG A 2 -28.66 60.43 -64.05
N ASN A 3 -27.70 60.17 -63.16
CA ASN A 3 -27.59 59.09 -62.19
C ASN A 3 -26.47 59.38 -61.16
N THR A 4 -26.72 59.06 -59.89
CA THR A 4 -25.74 58.99 -58.80
C THR A 4 -25.03 57.64 -58.81
N GLY A 5 -23.72 57.61 -58.52
CA GLY A 5 -22.95 56.38 -58.32
C GLY A 5 -22.01 56.52 -57.12
N TRP A 6 -22.30 55.78 -56.04
CA TRP A 6 -21.45 55.64 -54.86
C TRP A 6 -20.75 54.28 -54.91
N ILE A 7 -19.43 54.25 -54.73
CA ILE A 7 -18.63 53.02 -54.60
C ILE A 7 -18.58 52.65 -53.12
N ALA A 8 -19.12 51.48 -52.78
CA ALA A 8 -19.01 50.87 -51.46
C ALA A 8 -17.83 49.88 -51.43
N GLY A 9 -16.89 50.09 -50.50
CA GLY A 9 -15.80 49.16 -50.21
C GLY A 9 -16.27 48.03 -49.29
N ALA A 10 -16.06 46.78 -49.70
CA ALA A 10 -16.40 45.59 -48.94
C ALA A 10 -15.32 45.29 -47.88
N ILE A 11 -15.71 45.27 -46.60
CA ILE A 11 -14.91 44.74 -45.49
C ILE A 11 -15.28 43.25 -45.33
N LEU A 12 -14.31 42.38 -45.57
CA LEU A 12 -14.44 40.94 -45.34
C LEU A 12 -14.27 40.66 -43.83
N ALA A 13 -15.37 40.43 -43.13
CA ALA A 13 -15.34 40.02 -41.74
C ALA A 13 -15.13 38.49 -41.64
N CYS A 14 -13.92 38.07 -41.26
CA CYS A 14 -13.64 36.69 -40.86
C CYS A 14 -14.29 36.41 -39.50
N LEU A 15 -15.44 35.75 -39.51
CA LEU A 15 -16.06 35.17 -38.31
C LEU A 15 -15.27 33.92 -37.89
N ALA A 16 -14.37 34.07 -36.94
CA ALA A 16 -13.79 32.93 -36.22
C ALA A 16 -14.85 32.36 -35.27
N SER A 17 -15.46 31.23 -35.65
CA SER A 17 -16.33 30.44 -34.80
C SER A 17 -15.51 29.73 -33.72
N GLY A 18 -15.29 30.42 -32.60
CA GLY A 18 -14.84 29.78 -31.36
C GLY A 18 -15.97 28.94 -30.78
N ALA A 19 -16.01 27.64 -31.08
CA ALA A 19 -16.85 26.72 -30.32
C ALA A 19 -16.36 26.71 -28.86
N PRO A 20 -17.25 26.79 -27.85
CA PRO A 20 -16.83 26.62 -26.47
C PRO A 20 -16.24 25.21 -26.33
N ALA A 21 -15.04 25.11 -25.75
CA ALA A 21 -14.46 23.84 -25.37
C ALA A 21 -15.44 23.18 -24.38
N VAL A 22 -16.22 22.21 -24.86
CA VAL A 22 -17.08 21.40 -24.01
C VAL A 22 -16.12 20.69 -23.05
N ALA A 23 -16.22 20.99 -21.75
CA ALA A 23 -15.52 20.23 -20.73
C ALA A 23 -15.92 18.76 -20.95
N GLN A 24 -14.98 17.96 -21.46
CA GLN A 24 -15.22 16.57 -21.76
C GLN A 24 -15.48 15.87 -20.42
N ASP A 25 -16.73 15.47 -20.21
CA ASP A 25 -17.18 14.83 -18.97
C ASP A 25 -16.35 13.58 -18.66
N VAL A 26 -15.72 13.57 -17.48
CA VAL A 26 -14.87 12.49 -16.95
C VAL A 26 -15.67 11.20 -16.76
N LYS A 27 -17.01 11.30 -16.69
CA LYS A 27 -17.93 10.18 -16.49
C LYS A 27 -17.75 9.05 -17.50
N ALA A 28 -17.49 9.34 -18.77
CA ALA A 28 -17.30 8.29 -19.78
C ALA A 28 -16.14 7.35 -19.40
N GLY A 29 -15.04 7.92 -18.88
CA GLY A 29 -13.92 7.11 -18.39
C GLY A 29 -14.24 6.38 -17.08
N VAL A 30 -15.01 6.99 -16.17
CA VAL A 30 -15.48 6.33 -14.93
C VAL A 30 -16.39 5.14 -15.25
N ASP A 31 -17.31 5.30 -16.19
CA ASP A 31 -18.21 4.24 -16.65
C ASP A 31 -17.40 3.10 -17.31
N ALA A 32 -16.41 3.43 -18.14
CA ALA A 32 -15.51 2.43 -18.76
C ALA A 32 -14.71 1.66 -17.70
N TRP A 33 -14.15 2.37 -16.71
CA TRP A 33 -13.43 1.75 -15.59
C TRP A 33 -14.32 0.81 -14.77
N GLY A 34 -15.57 1.22 -14.51
CA GLY A 34 -16.55 0.41 -13.79
C GLY A 34 -16.91 -0.91 -14.49
N ARG A 35 -16.82 -0.94 -15.82
CA ARG A 35 -17.00 -2.16 -16.63
C ARG A 35 -15.71 -2.96 -16.85
N GLY A 36 -14.58 -2.52 -16.29
CA GLY A 36 -13.27 -3.16 -16.46
C GLY A 36 -12.54 -2.80 -17.75
N ASP A 37 -13.07 -1.88 -18.57
CA ASP A 37 -12.38 -1.34 -19.74
C ASP A 37 -11.40 -0.23 -19.29
N PHE A 38 -10.29 -0.66 -18.70
CA PHE A 38 -9.30 0.26 -18.15
C PHE A 38 -8.55 1.03 -19.24
N ALA A 39 -8.30 0.41 -20.39
CA ALA A 39 -7.63 1.08 -21.51
C ALA A 39 -8.53 2.18 -22.11
N GLY A 40 -9.83 1.88 -22.30
CA GLY A 40 -10.82 2.87 -22.71
C GLY A 40 -10.96 4.00 -21.68
N ALA A 41 -11.01 3.68 -20.39
CA ALA A 41 -11.05 4.67 -19.32
C ALA A 41 -9.87 5.66 -19.38
N VAL A 42 -8.65 5.14 -19.48
CA VAL A 42 -7.44 5.96 -19.64
C VAL A 42 -7.53 6.83 -20.89
N SER A 43 -7.99 6.27 -22.01
CA SER A 43 -8.15 7.03 -23.26
C SER A 43 -9.10 8.21 -23.08
N GLN A 44 -10.22 8.02 -22.38
CA GLN A 44 -11.21 9.08 -22.11
C GLN A 44 -10.66 10.14 -21.15
N TRP A 45 -9.85 9.76 -20.16
CA TRP A 45 -9.32 10.71 -19.18
C TRP A 45 -8.12 11.53 -19.66
N ARG A 46 -7.37 11.08 -20.68
CA ARG A 46 -6.17 11.79 -21.17
C ARG A 46 -6.45 13.23 -21.60
N GLY A 47 -7.49 13.43 -22.41
CA GLY A 47 -7.87 14.76 -22.89
C GLY A 47 -8.20 15.73 -21.74
N PRO A 48 -9.22 15.42 -20.91
CA PRO A 48 -9.59 16.24 -19.76
C PRO A 48 -8.43 16.49 -18.78
N ALA A 49 -7.61 15.46 -18.49
CA ALA A 49 -6.50 15.61 -17.55
C ALA A 49 -5.42 16.59 -18.06
N VAL A 50 -5.13 16.55 -19.37
CA VAL A 50 -4.24 17.52 -20.04
C VAL A 50 -4.86 18.91 -20.05
N ALA A 51 -6.18 19.02 -20.20
CA ALA A 51 -6.92 20.28 -20.13
C ALA A 51 -7.06 20.85 -18.71
N GLY A 52 -6.59 20.13 -17.68
CA GLY A 52 -6.57 20.62 -16.30
C GLY A 52 -7.62 20.03 -15.38
N ASP A 53 -8.51 19.16 -15.86
CA ASP A 53 -9.57 18.57 -15.04
C ASP A 53 -9.00 17.74 -13.88
N ALA A 54 -9.35 18.11 -12.64
CA ALA A 54 -8.77 17.53 -11.45
C ALA A 54 -9.20 16.07 -11.21
N ASP A 55 -10.44 15.71 -11.57
CA ASP A 55 -10.96 14.35 -11.43
C ASP A 55 -10.28 13.41 -12.43
N ALA A 56 -10.10 13.86 -13.67
CA ALA A 56 -9.37 13.11 -14.70
C ALA A 56 -7.88 12.96 -14.36
N GLN A 57 -7.25 14.00 -13.82
CA GLN A 57 -5.88 13.91 -13.31
C GLN A 57 -5.78 12.90 -12.18
N PHE A 58 -6.68 12.94 -11.20
CA PHE A 58 -6.73 11.94 -10.13
C PHE A 58 -6.90 10.52 -10.68
N ASN A 59 -7.83 10.33 -11.61
CA ASN A 59 -8.12 9.03 -12.21
C ASN A 59 -6.93 8.48 -13.03
N LEU A 60 -6.22 9.33 -13.79
CA LEU A 60 -4.97 8.92 -14.44
C LEU A 60 -3.88 8.56 -13.43
N GLY A 61 -3.76 9.33 -12.34
CA GLY A 61 -2.85 9.01 -11.24
C GLY A 61 -3.12 7.61 -10.69
N GLN A 62 -4.39 7.26 -10.47
CA GLN A 62 -4.79 5.92 -10.03
C GLN A 62 -4.50 4.83 -11.08
N ALA A 63 -4.72 5.10 -12.37
CA ALA A 63 -4.41 4.17 -13.44
C ALA A 63 -2.92 3.80 -13.47
N TYR A 64 -2.03 4.80 -13.39
CA TYR A 64 -0.58 4.59 -13.33
C TYR A 64 -0.13 3.94 -12.02
N LYS A 65 -0.75 4.28 -10.88
CA LYS A 65 -0.45 3.63 -9.59
C LYS A 65 -0.80 2.14 -9.60
N LEU A 66 -1.93 1.78 -10.20
CA LEU A 66 -2.45 0.41 -10.23
C LEU A 66 -1.98 -0.42 -11.43
N GLY A 67 -1.39 0.21 -12.44
CA GLY A 67 -1.04 -0.45 -13.71
C GLY A 67 -2.26 -0.96 -14.47
N ARG A 68 -3.38 -0.23 -14.42
CA ARG A 68 -4.64 -0.60 -15.08
C ARG A 68 -4.86 0.25 -16.32
N GLY A 69 -4.92 -0.39 -17.49
CA GLY A 69 -5.05 0.30 -18.78
C GLY A 69 -3.76 1.01 -19.26
N VAL A 70 -2.73 1.05 -18.40
CA VAL A 70 -1.38 1.57 -18.65
C VAL A 70 -0.37 0.74 -17.87
N ALA A 71 0.90 0.76 -18.28
CA ALA A 71 1.96 0.20 -17.45
C ALA A 71 2.04 0.97 -16.12
N PRO A 72 2.31 0.28 -14.99
CA PRO A 72 2.44 0.95 -13.70
C PRO A 72 3.63 1.89 -13.70
N ASP A 73 3.43 3.11 -13.22
CA ASP A 73 4.47 4.14 -13.12
C ASP A 73 4.18 5.04 -11.91
N SER A 74 4.96 4.84 -10.84
CA SER A 74 4.77 5.59 -9.59
C SER A 74 5.13 7.07 -9.72
N ALA A 75 6.07 7.43 -10.59
CA ALA A 75 6.47 8.82 -10.80
C ALA A 75 5.40 9.59 -11.56
N LEU A 76 4.84 8.98 -12.62
CA LEU A 76 3.70 9.56 -13.33
C LEU A 76 2.47 9.64 -12.42
N ALA A 77 2.19 8.60 -11.63
CA ALA A 77 1.10 8.64 -10.65
C ALA A 77 1.24 9.81 -9.67
N GLU A 78 2.42 9.97 -9.06
CA GLU A 78 2.72 11.11 -8.18
C GLU A 78 2.51 12.44 -8.90
N SER A 79 3.00 12.58 -10.14
CA SER A 79 2.86 13.82 -10.92
C SER A 79 1.40 14.21 -11.16
N TRP A 80 0.54 13.22 -11.44
CA TRP A 80 -0.88 13.43 -11.68
C TRP A 80 -1.62 13.73 -10.38
N PHE A 81 -1.33 13.01 -9.31
CA PHE A 81 -1.88 13.33 -7.98
C PHE A 81 -1.48 14.72 -7.53
N ARG A 82 -0.22 15.13 -7.75
CA ARG A 82 0.25 16.48 -7.42
C ARG A 82 -0.58 17.55 -8.15
N LYS A 83 -0.83 17.38 -9.45
CA LYS A 83 -1.63 18.34 -10.24
C LYS A 83 -3.04 18.48 -9.69
N ALA A 84 -3.74 17.37 -9.44
CA ALA A 84 -5.08 17.38 -8.86
C ALA A 84 -5.10 17.92 -7.41
N ALA A 85 -4.10 17.56 -6.60
CA ALA A 85 -3.96 18.02 -5.22
C ALA A 85 -3.75 19.54 -5.12
N LEU A 86 -3.00 20.14 -6.06
CA LEU A 86 -2.82 21.59 -6.12
C LEU A 86 -4.11 22.34 -6.46
N GLN A 87 -5.10 21.65 -7.03
CA GLN A 87 -6.45 22.17 -7.29
C GLN A 87 -7.41 21.91 -6.12
N GLY A 88 -6.94 21.30 -5.03
CA GLY A 88 -7.75 20.98 -3.86
C GLY A 88 -8.55 19.68 -3.95
N HIS A 89 -8.28 18.82 -4.95
CA HIS A 89 -8.99 17.54 -5.08
C HIS A 89 -8.66 16.61 -3.88
N PRO A 90 -9.61 16.32 -2.98
CA PRO A 90 -9.29 15.75 -1.66
C PRO A 90 -8.57 14.40 -1.71
N GLN A 91 -9.05 13.47 -2.54
CA GLN A 91 -8.43 12.15 -2.67
C GLN A 91 -7.04 12.22 -3.32
N ALA A 92 -6.77 13.26 -4.12
CA ALA A 92 -5.46 13.46 -4.73
C ALA A 92 -4.48 14.06 -3.73
N GLU A 93 -4.94 14.98 -2.86
CA GLU A 93 -4.14 15.45 -1.73
C GLU A 93 -3.71 14.30 -0.83
N ASP A 94 -4.63 13.38 -0.51
CA ASP A 94 -4.33 12.19 0.30
C ASP A 94 -3.29 11.30 -0.39
N ASN A 95 -3.53 10.95 -1.66
CA ASN A 95 -2.62 10.09 -2.42
C ASN A 95 -1.25 10.73 -2.66
N TYR A 96 -1.20 12.05 -2.88
CA TYR A 96 0.06 12.78 -3.03
C TYR A 96 0.84 12.81 -1.71
N GLY A 97 0.17 13.11 -0.58
CA GLY A 97 0.78 13.03 0.75
C GLY A 97 1.36 11.63 1.05
N PHE A 98 0.61 10.57 0.72
CA PHE A 98 1.10 9.20 0.89
C PHE A 98 2.27 8.85 -0.05
N ALA A 99 2.24 9.31 -1.30
CA ALA A 99 3.34 9.10 -2.25
C ALA A 99 4.63 9.77 -1.76
N LEU A 100 4.54 11.03 -1.31
CA LEU A 100 5.67 11.76 -0.72
C LEU A 100 6.25 11.03 0.49
N PHE A 101 5.39 10.54 1.39
CA PHE A 101 5.83 9.78 2.56
C PHE A 101 6.56 8.50 2.16
N GLN A 102 6.02 7.73 1.21
CA GLN A 102 6.61 6.49 0.71
C GLN A 102 7.94 6.74 -0.01
N ALA A 103 8.08 7.87 -0.69
CA ALA A 103 9.33 8.32 -1.32
C ALA A 103 10.36 8.86 -0.31
N GLY A 104 10.06 8.86 0.99
CA GLY A 104 10.96 9.38 2.04
C GLY A 104 10.96 10.90 2.18
N ARG A 105 10.15 11.63 1.38
CA ARG A 105 10.00 13.09 1.39
C ARG A 105 9.02 13.53 2.49
N LYS A 106 9.24 13.06 3.71
CA LYS A 106 8.29 13.15 4.83
C LYS A 106 7.96 14.59 5.25
N ALA A 107 8.94 15.50 5.22
CA ALA A 107 8.71 16.91 5.50
C ALA A 107 7.78 17.56 4.46
N GLU A 108 7.91 17.19 3.18
CA GLU A 108 6.99 17.65 2.13
C GLU A 108 5.61 17.01 2.26
N ALA A 109 5.54 15.76 2.73
CA ALA A 109 4.28 15.04 2.95
C ALA A 109 3.44 15.66 4.09
N ALA A 110 4.09 16.17 5.14
CA ALA A 110 3.45 16.67 6.35
C ALA A 110 2.27 17.63 6.09
N PRO A 111 2.42 18.74 5.34
CA PRO A 111 1.29 19.67 5.10
C PRO A 111 0.11 19.02 4.36
N TRP A 112 0.34 18.03 3.50
CA TRP A 112 -0.74 17.30 2.83
C TRP A 112 -1.44 16.33 3.77
N LEU A 113 -0.67 15.58 4.57
CA LEU A 113 -1.21 14.67 5.57
C LEU A 113 -1.98 15.41 6.67
N GLU A 114 -1.59 16.65 6.99
CA GLU A 114 -2.39 17.53 7.86
C GLU A 114 -3.77 17.81 7.28
N LYS A 115 -3.89 18.06 5.97
CA LYS A 115 -5.20 18.21 5.30
C LYS A 115 -6.00 16.92 5.36
N THR A 116 -5.35 15.77 5.11
CA THR A 116 -5.95 14.43 5.20
C THR A 116 -6.52 14.16 6.59
N VAL A 117 -5.76 14.47 7.65
CA VAL A 117 -6.19 14.31 9.04
C VAL A 117 -7.38 15.21 9.37
N ARG A 118 -7.40 16.46 8.88
CA ARG A 118 -8.54 17.38 9.08
C ARG A 118 -9.84 16.88 8.45
N ARG A 119 -9.76 16.05 7.39
CA ARG A 119 -10.92 15.36 6.80
C ARG A 119 -11.30 14.08 7.55
N GLY A 120 -10.50 13.68 8.53
CA GLY A 120 -10.73 12.48 9.33
C GLY A 120 -10.49 11.19 8.54
N GLU A 121 -9.59 11.21 7.56
CA GLU A 121 -9.21 10.00 6.82
C GLU A 121 -8.29 9.13 7.71
N PRO A 122 -8.67 7.88 8.02
CA PRO A 122 -7.95 7.06 9.01
C PRO A 122 -6.51 6.73 8.64
N ARG A 123 -6.18 6.54 7.36
CA ARG A 123 -4.80 6.21 6.95
C ARG A 123 -3.86 7.40 7.11
N GLY A 124 -4.31 8.63 6.87
CA GLY A 124 -3.57 9.86 7.14
C GLY A 124 -3.33 10.08 8.62
N GLN A 125 -4.33 9.76 9.47
CA GLN A 125 -4.17 9.76 10.92
C GLN A 125 -3.08 8.77 11.37
N LEU A 126 -3.09 7.55 10.82
CA LEU A 126 -2.05 6.55 11.07
C LEU A 126 -0.65 7.03 10.62
N VAL A 127 -0.53 7.57 9.39
CA VAL A 127 0.76 7.99 8.84
C VAL A 127 1.33 9.20 9.59
N LEU A 128 0.54 10.27 9.75
CA LEU A 128 1.01 11.46 10.47
C LEU A 128 1.24 11.16 11.96
N GLY A 129 0.40 10.33 12.58
CA GLY A 129 0.62 9.88 13.95
C GLY A 129 1.95 9.14 14.13
N THR A 130 2.31 8.29 13.17
CA THR A 130 3.62 7.61 13.15
C THR A 130 4.77 8.60 12.97
N MET A 131 4.61 9.60 12.09
CA MET A 131 5.63 10.64 11.88
C MET A 131 5.89 11.45 13.16
N LEU A 132 4.83 11.86 13.87
CA LEU A 132 4.92 12.60 15.12
C LEU A 132 5.50 11.75 16.26
N PHE A 133 5.24 10.45 16.29
CA PHE A 133 5.85 9.55 17.27
C PHE A 133 7.37 9.44 17.06
N ASN A 134 7.80 9.26 15.80
CA ASN A 134 9.22 9.06 15.47
C ASN A 134 10.03 10.36 15.43
N GLY A 135 9.39 11.50 15.14
CA GLY A 135 10.07 12.76 14.82
C GLY A 135 10.53 12.81 13.36
N ASP A 136 9.78 12.17 12.47
CA ASP A 136 10.16 11.92 11.09
C ASP A 136 9.63 13.01 10.14
N GLY A 137 10.45 14.01 9.83
CA GLY A 137 10.06 15.14 8.98
C GLY A 137 9.12 16.14 9.66
N VAL A 138 8.76 15.89 10.93
CA VAL A 138 8.03 16.77 11.84
C VAL A 138 8.62 16.62 13.24
N PRO A 139 8.54 17.63 14.13
CA PRO A 139 8.94 17.48 15.53
C PRO A 139 8.15 16.39 16.24
N ARG A 140 8.76 15.73 17.24
CA ARG A 140 8.05 14.74 18.05
C ARG A 140 6.92 15.38 18.85
N ASP A 141 5.79 14.70 18.87
CA ASP A 141 4.61 15.08 19.65
C ASP A 141 3.86 13.80 20.06
N TYR A 142 4.19 13.26 21.23
CA TYR A 142 3.60 12.01 21.71
C TYR A 142 2.09 12.11 21.99
N PRO A 143 1.58 13.15 22.66
CA PRO A 143 0.13 13.32 22.83
C PRO A 143 -0.61 13.34 21.50
N ARG A 144 -0.13 14.11 20.52
CA ARG A 144 -0.80 14.20 19.21
C ARG A 144 -0.67 12.93 18.40
N ALA A 145 0.49 12.28 18.42
CA ALA A 145 0.67 10.97 17.80
C ALA A 145 -0.34 9.95 18.36
N TYR A 146 -0.46 9.88 19.68
CA TYR A 146 -1.38 8.96 20.35
C TYR A 146 -2.85 9.30 20.03
N ALA A 147 -3.17 10.58 19.94
CA ALA A 147 -4.51 11.03 19.57
C ALA A 147 -4.91 10.58 18.15
N LEU A 148 -4.03 10.80 17.17
CA LEU A 148 -4.28 10.39 15.79
C LEU A 148 -4.38 8.87 15.66
N MET A 149 -3.52 8.13 16.34
CA MET A 149 -3.57 6.67 16.34
C MET A 149 -4.86 6.15 16.99
N THR A 150 -5.33 6.81 18.04
CA THR A 150 -6.63 6.52 18.68
C THR A 150 -7.80 6.71 17.72
N LEU A 151 -7.82 7.79 16.95
CA LEU A 151 -8.86 8.04 15.94
C LEU A 151 -8.84 6.97 14.84
N ALA A 152 -7.65 6.67 14.30
CA ALA A 152 -7.47 5.67 13.27
C ALA A 152 -7.91 4.27 13.74
N SER A 153 -7.56 3.90 14.98
CA SER A 153 -7.98 2.65 15.60
C SER A 153 -9.50 2.57 15.77
N ARG A 154 -10.14 3.64 16.23
CA ARG A 154 -11.61 3.71 16.37
C ARG A 154 -12.34 3.63 15.03
N ALA A 155 -11.70 4.09 13.95
CA ALA A 155 -12.19 3.91 12.59
C ALA A 155 -11.96 2.49 12.03
N GLY A 156 -11.44 1.55 12.83
CA GLY A 156 -11.29 0.14 12.47
C GLY A 156 -9.94 -0.22 11.83
N LEU A 157 -8.97 0.70 11.77
CA LEU A 157 -7.63 0.36 11.30
C LEU A 157 -6.88 -0.46 12.34
N LYS A 158 -6.85 -1.79 12.14
CA LYS A 158 -6.12 -2.74 13.00
C LYS A 158 -4.66 -2.37 13.21
N SER A 159 -3.98 -1.89 12.17
CA SER A 159 -2.58 -1.43 12.27
C SER A 159 -2.44 -0.27 13.25
N ALA A 160 -3.43 0.62 13.36
CA ALA A 160 -3.40 1.70 14.34
C ALA A 160 -3.59 1.18 15.76
N SER A 161 -4.48 0.20 15.97
CA SER A 161 -4.65 -0.46 17.28
C SER A 161 -3.35 -1.15 17.73
N GLU A 162 -2.66 -1.82 16.80
CA GLU A 162 -1.37 -2.45 17.08
C GLU A 162 -0.28 -1.43 17.39
N THR A 163 -0.24 -0.31 16.67
CA THR A 163 0.71 0.76 16.96
C THR A 163 0.42 1.43 18.30
N LEU A 164 -0.84 1.65 18.70
CA LEU A 164 -1.18 2.15 20.04
C LEU A 164 -0.60 1.27 21.15
N ALA A 165 -0.80 -0.05 21.03
CA ALA A 165 -0.28 -1.01 22.01
C ALA A 165 1.25 -0.97 22.12
N GLN A 166 1.95 -0.67 21.02
CA GLN A 166 3.39 -0.44 21.03
C GLN A 166 3.73 0.92 21.67
N MET A 167 3.02 1.99 21.30
CA MET A 167 3.25 3.33 21.85
C MET A 167 3.10 3.37 23.37
N ASP A 168 2.13 2.63 23.93
CA ASP A 168 1.91 2.51 25.38
C ASP A 168 3.15 1.99 26.14
N GLN A 169 4.12 1.37 25.46
CA GLN A 169 5.38 0.93 26.06
C GLN A 169 6.46 2.02 26.11
N TYR A 170 6.30 3.10 25.34
CA TYR A 170 7.34 4.13 25.14
C TYR A 170 6.93 5.53 25.60
N ILE A 171 5.64 5.80 25.76
CA ILE A 171 5.14 7.13 26.19
C ILE A 171 4.79 7.14 27.67
N THR A 172 4.81 8.34 28.27
CA THR A 172 4.42 8.49 29.67
C THR A 172 2.91 8.37 29.85
N PRO A 173 2.42 7.96 31.04
CA PRO A 173 0.98 7.99 31.34
C PRO A 173 0.36 9.38 31.13
N ALA A 174 1.09 10.45 31.44
CA ALA A 174 0.64 11.82 31.25
C ALA A 174 0.49 12.20 29.76
N ASP A 175 1.43 11.75 28.90
CA ASP A 175 1.29 11.94 27.44
C ASP A 175 0.09 11.17 26.87
N ARG A 176 -0.12 9.95 27.35
CA ARG A 176 -1.25 9.09 26.97
C ARG A 176 -2.59 9.72 27.35
N GLU A 177 -2.69 10.27 28.55
CA GLU A 177 -3.88 10.98 29.01
C GLU A 177 -4.17 12.21 28.14
N ARG A 178 -3.16 13.05 27.90
CA ARG A 178 -3.27 14.21 26.99
C ARG A 178 -3.68 13.79 25.59
N GLY A 179 -3.09 12.72 25.06
CA GLY A 179 -3.43 12.19 23.74
C GLY A 179 -4.86 11.64 23.67
N THR A 180 -5.33 10.98 24.72
CA THR A 180 -6.71 10.48 24.81
C THR A 180 -7.71 11.64 24.83
N ALA A 181 -7.44 12.68 25.62
CA ALA A 181 -8.26 13.89 25.66
C ALA A 181 -8.26 14.61 24.31
N LEU A 182 -7.10 14.70 23.64
CA LEU A 182 -6.98 15.31 22.33
C LEU A 182 -7.74 14.51 21.25
N ALA A 183 -7.71 13.18 21.29
CA ALA A 183 -8.49 12.33 20.39
C ALA A 183 -10.00 12.58 20.52
N GLN A 184 -10.50 12.79 21.75
CA GLN A 184 -11.90 13.12 21.98
C GLN A 184 -12.28 14.48 21.36
N ARG A 185 -11.41 15.48 21.50
CA ARG A 185 -11.61 16.80 20.87
C ARG A 185 -11.66 16.69 19.36
N TYR A 186 -10.65 16.07 18.75
CA TYR A 186 -10.63 15.85 17.29
C TYR A 186 -11.84 15.05 16.80
N ALA A 187 -12.28 14.02 17.53
CA ALA A 187 -13.48 13.27 17.17
C ALA A 187 -14.75 14.15 17.21
N SER A 188 -14.84 15.07 18.18
CA SER A 188 -15.92 16.04 18.24
C SER A 188 -15.86 17.01 17.06
N ASP A 189 -14.70 17.62 16.81
CA ASP A 189 -14.49 18.56 15.72
C ASP A 189 -14.81 17.94 14.36
N LEU A 190 -14.43 16.68 14.14
CA LEU A 190 -14.75 15.92 12.92
C LEU A 190 -16.25 15.62 12.74
N ARG A 191 -17.03 15.66 13.83
CA ARG A 191 -18.47 15.41 13.83
C ARG A 191 -19.29 16.71 13.71
N THR A 192 -18.80 17.80 14.30
CA THR A 192 -19.52 19.08 14.35
C THR A 192 -18.95 20.13 13.42
N GLY A 193 -17.79 19.88 12.82
CA GLY A 193 -17.08 20.83 11.97
C GLY A 193 -17.67 20.96 10.56
N PRO A 194 -17.19 21.95 9.78
CA PRO A 194 -17.74 22.28 8.46
C PRO A 194 -17.73 21.12 7.47
N MET A 195 -16.74 20.21 7.60
CA MET A 195 -16.55 19.06 6.72
C MET A 195 -17.40 17.83 7.09
N ALA A 196 -18.28 17.90 8.09
CA ALA A 196 -19.07 16.75 8.53
C ALA A 196 -20.04 16.23 7.45
N GLY A 197 -20.58 17.12 6.59
CA GLY A 197 -21.54 16.77 5.54
C GLY A 197 -20.95 16.06 4.31
N ASP A 198 -19.72 16.39 3.91
CA ASP A 198 -19.09 15.88 2.68
C ASP A 198 -18.56 14.44 2.79
N ARG A 199 -18.46 13.89 3.99
CA ARG A 199 -17.80 12.60 4.25
C ARG A 199 -18.61 11.40 3.76
N ASN A 200 -19.94 11.51 3.66
CA ASN A 200 -20.78 10.43 3.13
C ASN A 200 -20.68 10.27 1.60
N GLY A 201 -20.24 11.29 0.85
CA GLY A 201 -20.13 11.24 -0.61
C GLY A 201 -18.82 10.60 -1.11
N MET A 202 -17.72 10.78 -0.37
CA MET A 202 -16.37 10.41 -0.82
C MET A 202 -16.03 8.91 -0.66
N MET A 203 -16.88 8.14 0.03
CA MET A 203 -16.66 6.71 0.35
C MET A 203 -17.03 5.75 -0.81
N THR A 204 -17.57 6.26 -1.92
CA THR A 204 -18.23 5.46 -2.96
C THR A 204 -17.29 4.91 -4.04
N ALA A 205 -16.10 5.49 -4.26
CA ALA A 205 -15.21 5.07 -5.35
C ALA A 205 -14.11 4.06 -4.93
N GLU A 206 -13.48 4.24 -3.76
CA GLU A 206 -12.40 3.34 -3.32
C GLU A 206 -12.93 2.02 -2.74
N THR A 207 -14.05 2.04 -2.01
CA THR A 207 -14.60 0.82 -1.38
C THR A 207 -15.19 -0.16 -2.40
N ARG A 208 -15.73 0.35 -3.52
CA ARG A 208 -16.33 -0.49 -4.57
C ARG A 208 -15.27 -1.19 -5.43
N THR A 209 -14.13 -0.56 -5.66
CA THR A 209 -13.05 -1.09 -6.52
C THR A 209 -12.06 -2.00 -5.80
N GLN A 210 -12.08 -2.02 -4.45
CA GLN A 210 -11.25 -2.92 -3.63
C GLN A 210 -11.98 -4.19 -3.16
N ARG A 211 -13.28 -4.33 -3.42
CA ARG A 211 -13.95 -5.63 -3.24
C ARG A 211 -13.47 -6.55 -4.36
N PRO A 212 -12.81 -7.69 -4.08
CA PRO A 212 -12.71 -8.73 -5.09
C PRO A 212 -14.14 -9.02 -5.56
N ALA A 213 -14.37 -9.06 -6.87
CA ALA A 213 -15.63 -9.60 -7.38
C ALA A 213 -15.84 -10.93 -6.67
N ALA A 214 -16.98 -11.08 -5.99
CA ALA A 214 -17.32 -12.34 -5.35
C ALA A 214 -17.25 -13.40 -6.44
N ALA A 215 -16.37 -14.39 -6.26
CA ALA A 215 -16.38 -15.55 -7.12
C ALA A 215 -17.82 -16.09 -7.16
N PRO A 216 -18.33 -16.51 -8.34
CA PRO A 216 -19.65 -17.13 -8.40
C PRO A 216 -19.68 -18.29 -7.40
N ALA A 217 -20.78 -18.38 -6.65
CA ALA A 217 -20.95 -19.38 -5.61
C ALA A 217 -20.62 -20.77 -6.17
N PRO A 218 -19.86 -21.62 -5.44
CA PRO A 218 -19.65 -22.98 -5.88
C PRO A 218 -21.00 -23.69 -5.96
N ALA A 219 -21.24 -24.38 -7.07
CA ALA A 219 -22.40 -25.24 -7.24
C ALA A 219 -22.53 -26.22 -6.06
N PRO A 220 -23.77 -26.56 -5.62
CA PRO A 220 -23.97 -27.40 -4.46
C PRO A 220 -23.31 -28.77 -4.66
N SER A 221 -22.32 -29.07 -3.82
CA SER A 221 -21.67 -30.37 -3.75
C SER A 221 -22.66 -31.43 -3.26
N ARG A 222 -22.81 -32.52 -4.04
CA ARG A 222 -23.56 -33.72 -3.62
C ARG A 222 -22.99 -34.26 -2.30
N PRO A 223 -23.83 -34.77 -1.38
CA PRO A 223 -23.34 -35.32 -0.12
C PRO A 223 -22.55 -36.62 -0.37
N LYS A 224 -21.36 -36.72 0.21
CA LYS A 224 -20.58 -37.96 0.30
C LYS A 224 -21.17 -38.83 1.44
N PRO A 225 -21.30 -40.16 1.27
CA PRO A 225 -21.86 -41.01 2.31
C PRO A 225 -20.94 -41.09 3.53
N ALA A 226 -21.53 -41.09 4.73
CA ALA A 226 -20.84 -41.29 6.00
C ALA A 226 -20.29 -42.74 6.10
N PRO A 227 -19.09 -42.96 6.66
CA PRO A 227 -18.67 -44.29 7.07
C PRO A 227 -19.34 -44.68 8.39
N ALA A 228 -19.88 -45.90 8.44
CA ALA A 228 -20.49 -46.51 9.61
C ALA A 228 -19.46 -46.75 10.73
N GLN A 229 -19.89 -46.55 11.97
CA GLN A 229 -19.19 -46.98 13.18
C GLN A 229 -19.28 -48.49 13.35
N LEU A 230 -18.15 -49.13 13.70
CA LEU A 230 -18.12 -50.45 14.34
C LEU A 230 -17.01 -50.48 15.40
N SER A 231 -17.38 -50.89 16.61
CA SER A 231 -16.54 -51.43 17.69
C SER A 231 -17.29 -52.65 18.24
N PRO A 232 -16.70 -53.54 19.06
CA PRO A 232 -15.31 -54.02 19.19
C PRO A 232 -15.22 -55.57 19.00
N ASP A 233 -14.02 -56.15 18.85
CA ASP A 233 -13.60 -57.39 19.53
C ASP A 233 -12.20 -57.87 19.06
N ARG A 234 -11.45 -58.42 20.03
CA ARG A 234 -10.13 -59.09 19.94
C ARG A 234 -10.36 -60.62 19.83
N PRO A 235 -9.38 -61.55 19.57
CA PRO A 235 -8.07 -61.62 20.26
C PRO A 235 -6.87 -62.35 19.57
N VAL A 236 -5.71 -62.35 20.28
CA VAL A 236 -4.48 -63.22 20.26
C VAL A 236 -3.65 -63.32 18.94
N ALA A 237 -2.32 -63.46 18.87
CA ALA A 237 -1.30 -63.88 19.84
C ALA A 237 0.14 -63.43 19.46
N ASP A 238 0.93 -63.21 20.52
CA ASP A 238 2.37 -63.44 20.75
C ASP A 238 3.38 -63.63 19.61
N ARG A 239 4.44 -62.80 19.63
CA ARG A 239 5.82 -63.28 19.91
C ARG A 239 6.80 -62.16 20.32
N ILE A 240 7.09 -62.13 21.62
CA ILE A 240 8.38 -61.99 22.33
C ILE A 240 9.58 -61.29 21.63
N VAL A 241 9.90 -60.09 22.16
CA VAL A 241 11.16 -59.35 22.56
C VAL A 241 12.53 -60.10 22.54
N PRO A 242 13.75 -59.49 22.76
CA PRO A 242 14.15 -58.14 23.26
C PRO A 242 15.38 -57.49 22.53
N HIS A 243 15.78 -56.23 22.71
CA HIS A 243 16.46 -55.66 23.89
C HIS A 243 16.52 -54.13 23.88
N ALA A 244 16.39 -53.58 25.08
CA ALA A 244 16.75 -52.22 25.45
C ALA A 244 18.21 -52.16 25.91
N THR A 245 18.89 -51.06 25.60
CA THR A 245 20.01 -50.56 26.42
C THR A 245 19.84 -49.05 26.64
N ARG A 246 19.94 -48.67 27.92
CA ARG A 246 19.85 -47.32 28.50
C ARG A 246 20.95 -46.36 27.99
N PRO A 247 20.80 -45.04 28.18
CA PRO A 247 21.64 -44.01 27.59
C PRO A 247 22.85 -43.64 28.46
N ALA A 248 23.93 -43.19 27.82
CA ALA A 248 25.06 -42.48 28.43
C ALA A 248 25.67 -41.48 27.42
N PRO A 249 26.32 -40.41 27.90
CA PRO A 249 26.39 -39.12 27.21
C PRO A 249 27.55 -39.04 26.22
N VAL A 250 27.32 -38.44 25.05
CA VAL A 250 28.37 -38.21 24.05
C VAL A 250 28.65 -36.72 23.93
N ARG A 251 29.93 -36.40 24.20
CA ARG A 251 30.59 -35.09 24.13
C ARG A 251 30.39 -34.37 22.79
N PRO A 252 30.48 -33.02 22.79
CA PRO A 252 30.33 -32.20 21.59
C PRO A 252 31.60 -32.23 20.75
N LYS A 253 31.45 -32.25 19.41
CA LYS A 253 32.30 -31.60 18.38
C LYS A 253 31.93 -32.12 16.97
N PRO A 254 32.22 -31.38 15.88
CA PRO A 254 32.87 -30.07 15.80
C PRO A 254 31.91 -28.96 15.39
N VAL A 255 32.16 -27.75 15.90
CA VAL A 255 31.75 -26.51 15.24
C VAL A 255 32.38 -26.57 13.85
N ALA A 256 31.58 -26.85 12.83
CA ALA A 256 31.92 -26.49 11.48
C ALA A 256 31.90 -24.96 11.46
N THR A 257 33.07 -24.36 11.57
CA THR A 257 33.33 -22.99 11.12
C THR A 257 33.02 -22.96 9.64
N ALA A 258 31.73 -22.80 9.31
CA ALA A 258 31.37 -22.28 8.02
C ALA A 258 31.96 -20.88 7.98
N SER A 259 32.82 -20.62 7.01
CA SER A 259 33.25 -19.29 6.57
C SER A 259 32.07 -18.44 6.03
N GLY A 260 30.86 -18.66 6.56
CA GLY A 260 29.65 -17.94 6.24
C GLY A 260 29.69 -16.62 6.99
N GLY A 261 30.04 -15.57 6.27
CA GLY A 261 30.09 -14.25 6.87
C GLY A 261 28.73 -13.81 7.40
N ALA A 262 28.79 -13.00 8.46
CA ALA A 262 27.61 -12.62 9.25
C ALA A 262 26.63 -11.71 8.50
N TRP A 263 27.04 -11.19 7.34
CA TRP A 263 26.20 -10.33 6.51
C TRP A 263 25.21 -11.14 5.67
N LYS A 264 24.02 -10.57 5.51
CA LYS A 264 22.92 -11.12 4.71
C LYS A 264 22.39 -10.05 3.77
N ILE A 265 21.61 -10.49 2.77
CA ILE A 265 20.76 -9.58 1.98
C ILE A 265 19.32 -10.08 2.07
N GLN A 266 18.35 -9.19 2.26
CA GLN A 266 16.94 -9.51 2.19
C GLN A 266 16.43 -9.23 0.77
N LEU A 267 15.95 -10.28 0.10
CA LEU A 267 15.52 -10.27 -1.30
C LEU A 267 14.01 -10.06 -1.47
N GLY A 268 13.28 -9.91 -0.36
CA GLY A 268 11.85 -9.63 -0.34
C GLY A 268 11.13 -10.22 0.88
N ALA A 269 9.85 -9.87 1.02
CA ALA A 269 8.91 -10.46 1.96
C ALA A 269 7.70 -11.00 1.20
N PHE A 270 7.33 -12.25 1.45
CA PHE A 270 6.34 -12.98 0.66
C PHE A 270 5.22 -13.49 1.55
N SER A 271 3.99 -13.52 1.04
CA SER A 271 2.83 -14.08 1.76
C SER A 271 2.90 -15.60 1.93
N THR A 272 3.69 -16.31 1.12
CA THR A 272 3.81 -17.78 1.15
C THR A 272 5.24 -18.23 0.92
N GLN A 273 5.55 -19.45 1.38
CA GLN A 273 6.90 -20.02 1.27
C GLN A 273 7.23 -20.35 -0.19
N ALA A 274 6.23 -20.80 -0.96
CA ALA A 274 6.37 -21.09 -2.38
C ALA A 274 6.79 -19.87 -3.20
N ASN A 275 6.24 -18.68 -2.90
CA ASN A 275 6.61 -17.44 -3.57
C ASN A 275 8.05 -17.03 -3.25
N ALA A 276 8.47 -17.17 -1.99
CA ALA A 276 9.85 -16.96 -1.59
C ALA A 276 10.83 -17.94 -2.26
N GLN A 277 10.45 -19.22 -2.39
CA GLN A 277 11.25 -20.24 -3.09
C GLN A 277 11.37 -19.96 -4.59
N THR A 278 10.29 -19.44 -5.19
CA THR A 278 10.27 -19.01 -6.60
C THR A 278 11.24 -17.86 -6.81
N GLN A 279 11.22 -16.85 -5.93
CA GLN A 279 12.19 -15.75 -5.98
C GLN A 279 13.62 -16.25 -5.83
N TRP A 280 13.88 -17.15 -4.86
CA TRP A 280 15.21 -17.71 -4.66
C TRP A 280 15.74 -18.44 -5.91
N SER A 281 14.89 -19.25 -6.55
CA SER A 281 15.28 -19.99 -7.76
C SER A 281 15.70 -19.08 -8.91
N ARG A 282 15.13 -17.87 -9.00
CA ARG A 282 15.47 -16.87 -10.02
C ARG A 282 16.81 -16.19 -9.78
N VAL A 283 17.20 -15.97 -8.52
CA VAL A 283 18.37 -15.15 -8.18
C VAL A 283 19.58 -15.95 -7.71
N ARG A 284 19.40 -17.21 -7.26
CA ARG A 284 20.48 -18.03 -6.69
C ARG A 284 21.71 -18.18 -7.59
N GLY A 285 21.51 -18.26 -8.91
CA GLY A 285 22.61 -18.37 -9.88
C GLY A 285 23.52 -17.14 -9.94
N LYS A 286 23.05 -15.98 -9.45
CA LYS A 286 23.80 -14.72 -9.41
C LYS A 286 24.42 -14.44 -8.04
N LEU A 287 24.15 -15.28 -7.04
CA LEU A 287 24.53 -15.07 -5.64
C LEU A 287 25.64 -16.04 -5.16
N GLY A 288 26.29 -16.74 -6.10
CA GLY A 288 27.38 -17.67 -5.80
C GLY A 288 26.98 -18.74 -4.78
N ASN A 289 27.76 -18.89 -3.72
CA ASN A 289 27.55 -19.89 -2.66
C ASN A 289 26.58 -19.44 -1.55
N ALA A 290 25.87 -18.33 -1.73
CA ALA A 290 24.94 -17.83 -0.73
C ALA A 290 23.81 -18.83 -0.47
N GLN A 291 23.38 -18.93 0.79
CA GLN A 291 22.34 -19.86 1.21
C GLN A 291 21.03 -19.13 1.53
N PRO A 292 19.87 -19.66 1.10
CA PRO A 292 18.58 -19.05 1.40
C PRO A 292 18.24 -19.23 2.87
N VAL A 293 17.68 -18.19 3.47
CA VAL A 293 17.08 -18.21 4.80
C VAL A 293 15.65 -17.70 4.67
N TYR A 294 14.70 -18.56 5.03
CA TYR A 294 13.27 -18.24 5.02
C TYR A 294 12.83 -17.91 6.44
N ALA A 295 12.90 -16.62 6.80
CA ALA A 295 12.56 -16.18 8.15
C ALA A 295 11.08 -15.79 8.23
N LYS A 296 10.29 -16.52 9.02
CA LYS A 296 8.91 -16.14 9.32
C LYS A 296 8.89 -14.86 10.16
N ALA A 297 8.13 -13.86 9.73
CA ALA A 297 7.95 -12.60 10.44
C ALA A 297 6.46 -12.21 10.37
N GLY A 298 5.72 -12.57 11.43
CA GLY A 298 4.26 -12.43 11.43
C GLY A 298 3.61 -13.26 10.33
N SER A 299 2.84 -12.60 9.45
CA SER A 299 2.13 -13.21 8.32
C SER A 299 2.96 -13.32 7.03
N VAL A 300 4.22 -12.85 7.03
CA VAL A 300 5.09 -12.89 5.85
C VAL A 300 6.34 -13.74 6.09
N ILE A 301 6.94 -14.19 4.99
CA ILE A 301 8.20 -14.93 4.94
C ILE A 301 9.24 -14.03 4.28
N ARG A 302 10.24 -13.63 5.06
CA ARG A 302 11.37 -12.85 4.56
C ARG A 302 12.36 -13.83 3.92
N LEU A 303 12.61 -13.65 2.63
CA LEU A 303 13.69 -14.34 1.94
C LEU A 303 14.98 -13.56 2.16
N GLN A 304 15.97 -14.19 2.77
CA GLN A 304 17.31 -13.65 2.90
C GLN A 304 18.31 -14.58 2.21
N ALA A 305 19.39 -14.03 1.67
CA ALA A 305 20.58 -14.80 1.29
C ALA A 305 21.67 -14.51 2.32
N SER A 306 22.35 -15.56 2.78
CA SER A 306 23.37 -15.51 3.84
C SER A 306 24.71 -16.03 3.35
N GLY A 307 25.78 -15.70 4.08
CA GLY A 307 27.13 -16.18 3.79
C GLY A 307 28.08 -15.11 3.26
N PHE A 308 27.78 -13.83 3.42
CA PHE A 308 28.63 -12.74 2.92
C PHE A 308 29.65 -12.31 3.98
N ALA A 309 30.94 -12.38 3.63
CA ALA A 309 32.07 -12.05 4.52
C ALA A 309 32.08 -10.60 5.03
N SER A 310 31.48 -9.66 4.30
CA SER A 310 31.48 -8.24 4.62
C SER A 310 30.24 -7.54 4.09
N LYS A 311 30.01 -6.31 4.58
CA LYS A 311 29.00 -5.40 4.05
C LYS A 311 29.16 -5.18 2.55
N ALA A 312 30.40 -4.97 2.10
CA ALA A 312 30.72 -4.74 0.70
C ALA A 312 30.36 -5.95 -0.17
N ALA A 313 30.67 -7.17 0.29
CA ALA A 313 30.28 -8.40 -0.41
C ALA A 313 28.75 -8.55 -0.50
N ALA A 314 28.02 -8.22 0.57
CA ALA A 314 26.57 -8.22 0.58
C ALA A 314 25.97 -7.14 -0.35
N GLN A 315 26.56 -5.93 -0.41
CA GLN A 315 26.16 -4.87 -1.33
C GLN A 315 26.34 -5.27 -2.79
N GLN A 316 27.48 -5.86 -3.12
CA GLN A 316 27.77 -6.36 -4.47
C GLN A 316 26.80 -7.48 -4.87
N ALA A 317 26.53 -8.42 -3.97
CA ALA A 317 25.57 -9.50 -4.19
C ALA A 317 24.14 -8.96 -4.37
N CYS A 318 23.77 -7.94 -3.60
CA CYS A 318 22.48 -7.27 -3.75
C CYS A 318 22.35 -6.63 -5.14
N ALA A 319 23.35 -5.87 -5.59
CA ALA A 319 23.37 -5.30 -6.94
C ALA A 319 23.32 -6.37 -8.05
N ALA A 320 24.06 -7.48 -7.87
CA ALA A 320 24.11 -8.58 -8.83
C ALA A 320 22.79 -9.37 -8.92
N SER A 321 21.97 -9.36 -7.87
CA SER A 321 20.73 -10.14 -7.81
C SER A 321 19.70 -9.72 -8.88
N GLY A 322 19.76 -8.47 -9.33
CA GLY A 322 18.80 -7.90 -10.29
C GLY A 322 17.38 -7.72 -9.71
N VAL A 323 17.23 -7.78 -8.39
CA VAL A 323 15.98 -7.56 -7.68
C VAL A 323 16.19 -6.57 -6.53
N PRO A 324 15.17 -5.80 -6.11
CA PRO A 324 15.30 -4.94 -4.94
C PRO A 324 15.69 -5.74 -3.69
N CYS A 325 16.71 -5.29 -2.99
CA CYS A 325 17.20 -5.96 -1.79
C CYS A 325 17.77 -4.98 -0.76
N VAL A 326 17.84 -5.45 0.48
CA VAL A 326 18.37 -4.69 1.61
C VAL A 326 19.53 -5.46 2.24
N VAL A 327 20.67 -4.79 2.43
CA VAL A 327 21.82 -5.38 3.13
C VAL A 327 21.54 -5.40 4.63
N VAL A 328 21.72 -6.55 5.27
CA VAL A 328 21.45 -6.80 6.68
C VAL A 328 22.76 -7.18 7.36
N GLY A 329 23.14 -6.42 8.39
CA GLY A 329 24.31 -6.70 9.22
C GLY A 329 24.06 -7.82 10.24
N PRO A 330 25.12 -8.28 10.94
CA PRO A 330 25.00 -9.14 12.12
C PRO A 330 24.07 -8.56 13.19
#